data_AF-A0A960HIC0-F1
#
_entry.id   AF-A0A960HIC0-F1
#
_cell.length_a   1.000
_cell.length_b   1.000
_cell.length_c   1.000
_cell.angle_alpha   90.00
_cell.angle_beta   90.00
_cell.angle_gamma   90.00
#
_symmetry.space_group_name_H-M   'P 1'
#
loop_
_entity.id
_entity.type
_entity.pdbx_description
1 polymer ?
#
loop_
_entity_poly.entity_id
_entity_poly.type
_entity_poly.pdbx_seq_one_letter_code
_entity_poly.pdbx_strand_id
1 'polypeptide(L)'
;MKLALRELRRKPGRFALAGAILTLIALLLMFLGGLLDGLLASSTGAYRAQSADRIVYSASAKSSLVRSRITPEVRQQVEQAVGEGKVGGIGSVQLGARMDGRDGRDLIPVALFGYELA
;
A
#
# COMPACT_ATOMS: atom_id res chain seq x y z
N MET A 1 36.12 -27.55 -3.11
CA MET A 1 34.79 -27.36 -2.49
C MET A 1 34.40 -28.44 -1.46
N LYS A 2 34.74 -29.73 -1.61
CA LYS A 2 34.34 -30.78 -0.65
C LYS A 2 34.93 -30.64 0.77
N LEU A 3 36.10 -30.02 0.92
CA LEU A 3 36.78 -29.87 2.21
C LEU A 3 36.00 -28.95 3.18
N ALA A 4 35.58 -27.77 2.73
CA ALA A 4 34.84 -26.80 3.53
C ALA A 4 33.51 -27.37 4.06
N LEU A 5 32.77 -28.09 3.21
CA LEU A 5 31.52 -28.76 3.60
C LEU A 5 31.76 -29.88 4.63
N ARG A 6 32.90 -30.58 4.54
CA ARG A 6 33.32 -31.63 5.49
C ARG A 6 33.68 -31.03 6.85
N GLU A 7 34.32 -29.87 6.86
CA GLU A 7 34.72 -29.19 8.08
C GLU A 7 33.53 -28.60 8.82
N LEU A 8 32.59 -27.99 8.09
CA LEU A 8 31.30 -27.51 8.63
C LEU A 8 30.51 -28.64 9.31
N ARG A 9 30.50 -29.83 8.70
CA ARG A 9 29.86 -31.03 9.27
C ARG A 9 30.57 -31.59 10.50
N ARG A 10 31.91 -31.53 10.57
CA ARG A 10 32.69 -32.14 11.66
C ARG A 10 32.77 -31.28 12.92
N LYS A 11 32.71 -29.95 12.79
CA LYS A 11 32.80 -29.01 13.93
C LYS A 11 31.69 -27.95 13.88
N PRO A 12 30.40 -28.34 13.94
CA PRO A 12 29.28 -27.42 13.71
C PRO A 12 29.22 -26.29 14.75
N GLY A 13 29.63 -26.55 16.00
CA GLY A 13 29.59 -25.55 17.08
C GLY A 13 30.38 -24.27 16.79
N ARG A 14 31.47 -24.35 16.02
CA ARG A 14 32.28 -23.17 15.66
C ARG A 14 31.58 -22.24 14.67
N PHE A 15 30.67 -22.77 13.86
CA PHE A 15 29.95 -22.03 12.81
C PHE A 15 28.49 -21.77 13.17
N ALA A 16 27.95 -22.45 14.19
CA ALA A 16 26.57 -22.32 14.62
C ALA A 16 26.20 -20.87 14.95
N LEU A 17 27.04 -20.16 15.72
CA LEU A 17 26.78 -18.76 16.09
C LEU A 17 26.77 -17.84 14.85
N ALA A 18 27.78 -17.96 13.99
CA ALA A 18 27.86 -17.15 12.76
C ALA A 18 26.70 -17.44 11.81
N GLY A 19 26.34 -18.71 11.64
CA GLY A 19 25.19 -19.13 10.83
C GLY A 19 23.86 -18.65 11.41
N ALA A 20 23.69 -18.71 12.74
CA ALA A 20 22.50 -18.20 13.41
C ALA A 20 22.36 -16.68 13.24
N ILE A 21 23.44 -15.92 13.40
CA ILE A 21 23.45 -14.47 13.19
C ILE A 21 23.09 -14.15 11.74
N LEU A 22 23.73 -14.79 10.76
CA LEU A 22 23.45 -14.55 9.34
C LEU A 22 21.99 -14.89 8.99
N THR A 23 21.47 -15.99 9.55
CA THR A 23 20.06 -16.39 9.36
C THR A 23 19.11 -15.38 9.97
N LEU A 24 19.39 -14.90 11.19
CA LEU A 24 18.59 -13.89 11.86
C LEU A 24 18.57 -12.58 11.08
N ILE A 25 19.73 -12.14 10.57
CA ILE A 25 19.82 -10.95 9.72
C ILE A 25 18.98 -11.14 8.46
N ALA A 26 19.11 -12.27 7.76
CA ALA A 26 18.32 -12.56 6.57
C ALA A 26 16.81 -12.55 6.86
N LEU A 27 16.39 -13.19 7.96
CA LEU A 27 14.99 -13.20 8.40
C LEU A 27 14.48 -11.79 8.72
N LEU A 28 15.26 -11.00 9.44
CA LEU A 28 14.88 -9.62 9.78
C LEU A 28 14.75 -8.74 8.53
N LEU A 29 15.66 -8.88 7.58
CA LEU A 29 15.60 -8.14 6.31
C LEU A 29 14.38 -8.55 5.49
N MET A 30 14.11 -9.86 5.36
CA MET A 30 12.92 -10.34 4.65
C MET A 30 11.62 -9.91 5.34
N PHE A 31 11.58 -9.96 6.68
CA PHE A 31 10.44 -9.52 7.46
C PHE A 31 10.18 -8.02 7.29
N LEU A 32 11.21 -7.20 7.42
CA LEU A 32 11.10 -5.75 7.25
C LEU A 32 10.69 -5.38 5.82
N GLY A 33 11.30 -6.02 4.81
CA GLY A 33 10.92 -5.83 3.40
C GLY A 33 9.48 -6.22 3.14
N GLY A 34 9.05 -7.40 3.61
CA GLY A 34 7.67 -7.87 3.46
C GLY A 34 6.65 -6.98 4.17
N LEU A 35 6.98 -6.46 5.36
CA LEU A 35 6.11 -5.52 6.07
C LEU A 35 6.00 -4.19 5.32
N LEU A 36 7.12 -3.65 4.83
CA LEU A 36 7.15 -2.43 4.02
C LEU A 36 6.31 -2.61 2.76
N ASP A 37 6.51 -3.69 2.02
CA ASP A 37 5.77 -3.98 0.80
C ASP A 37 4.27 -4.15 1.09
N GLY A 38 3.91 -4.83 2.18
CA GLY A 38 2.53 -4.98 2.62
C GLY A 38 1.88 -3.65 3.00
N LEU A 39 2.59 -2.80 3.74
CA LEU A 39 2.12 -1.46 4.13
C LEU A 39 1.98 -0.55 2.92
N LEU A 40 2.96 -0.54 2.02
CA LEU A 40 2.89 0.19 0.76
C LEU A 40 1.72 -0.32 -0.07
N ALA A 41 1.52 -1.64 -0.13
CA ALA A 41 0.46 -2.23 -0.91
C ALA A 41 -0.93 -1.84 -0.40
N SER A 42 -1.11 -1.85 0.92
CA SER A 42 -2.33 -1.44 1.60
C SER A 42 -2.58 0.08 1.46
N SER A 43 -1.53 0.89 1.62
CA SER A 43 -1.65 2.36 1.60
C SER A 43 -1.83 2.94 0.19
N THR A 44 -1.29 2.26 -0.83
CA THR A 44 -1.35 2.71 -2.24
C THR A 44 -2.35 1.94 -3.09
N GLY A 45 -3.14 1.04 -2.50
CA GLY A 45 -4.10 0.20 -3.22
C GLY A 45 -5.03 1.03 -4.12
N ALA A 46 -5.50 2.18 -3.63
CA ALA A 46 -6.38 3.06 -4.41
C ALA A 46 -5.69 3.70 -5.62
N TYR A 47 -4.41 4.06 -5.49
CA TYR A 47 -3.64 4.62 -6.59
C TYR A 47 -3.26 3.57 -7.65
N ARG A 48 -3.08 2.31 -7.24
CA ARG A 48 -2.72 1.21 -8.15
C ARG A 48 -3.93 0.59 -8.85
N ALA A 49 -5.13 0.78 -8.32
CA ALA A 49 -6.35 0.25 -8.89
C ALA A 49 -6.95 1.14 -9.99
N GLN A 50 -6.49 2.38 -10.14
CA GLN A 50 -6.85 3.24 -11.27
C GLN A 50 -5.91 3.01 -12.46
N SER A 51 -6.31 3.50 -13.64
CA SER A 51 -5.52 3.47 -14.88
C SER A 51 -5.24 4.86 -15.46
N ALA A 52 -5.29 5.91 -14.65
CA ALA A 52 -5.10 7.29 -15.10
C ALA A 52 -3.62 7.67 -15.14
N ASP A 53 -3.21 8.38 -16.19
CA ASP A 53 -1.81 8.82 -16.40
C ASP A 53 -1.35 9.86 -15.36
N ARG A 54 -2.29 10.61 -14.80
CA ARG A 54 -2.06 11.72 -13.87
C ARG A 54 -3.14 11.74 -12.78
N ILE A 55 -2.74 12.17 -11.59
CA ILE A 55 -3.64 12.39 -10.46
C ILE A 55 -3.56 13.87 -10.08
N VAL A 56 -4.72 14.53 -10.00
CA VAL A 56 -4.84 15.93 -9.60
C VAL A 56 -5.27 16.01 -8.13
N TYR A 57 -4.59 16.85 -7.37
CA TYR A 57 -4.92 17.15 -5.98
C TYR A 57 -5.25 18.63 -5.83
N SER A 58 -6.04 18.98 -4.82
CA SER A 58 -6.15 20.39 -4.42
C SER A 58 -4.81 20.88 -3.88
N ALA A 59 -4.50 22.16 -4.07
CA ALA A 59 -3.21 22.74 -3.64
C ALA A 59 -2.96 22.58 -2.13
N SER A 60 -4.02 22.59 -1.31
CA SER A 60 -3.94 22.41 0.15
C SER A 60 -3.79 20.95 0.60
N ALA A 61 -3.97 19.98 -0.30
CA ALA A 61 -4.02 18.56 0.05
C ALA A 61 -2.64 17.97 0.42
N LYS A 62 -1.53 18.60 0.01
CA LYS A 62 -0.17 18.04 0.15
C LYS A 62 -0.08 16.59 -0.33
N SER A 63 -0.64 16.31 -1.50
CA SER A 63 -0.71 14.97 -2.11
C SER A 63 -1.44 13.91 -1.26
N SER A 64 -2.37 14.32 -0.40
CA SER A 64 -3.22 13.42 0.38
C SER A 64 -4.61 13.34 -0.22
N LEU A 65 -5.00 12.16 -0.70
CA LEU A 65 -6.34 11.93 -1.28
C LEU A 65 -7.47 12.21 -0.28
N VAL A 66 -7.30 11.82 0.99
CA VAL A 66 -8.29 12.06 2.05
C VAL A 66 -8.46 13.56 2.38
N ARG A 67 -7.43 14.39 2.12
CA ARG A 67 -7.49 15.85 2.35
C ARG A 67 -7.87 16.63 1.10
N SER A 68 -7.78 16.00 -0.07
CA SER A 68 -8.05 16.65 -1.35
C SER A 68 -9.54 16.85 -1.53
N ARG A 69 -9.92 18.09 -1.82
CA ARG A 69 -11.30 18.43 -2.19
C ARG A 69 -11.25 19.28 -3.45
N ILE A 70 -11.78 18.74 -4.53
CA ILE A 70 -11.92 19.41 -5.82
C ILE A 70 -13.36 19.86 -5.94
N THR A 71 -13.58 21.17 -6.10
CA THR A 71 -14.91 21.72 -6.34
C THR A 71 -15.28 21.58 -7.82
N PRO A 72 -16.57 21.69 -8.20
CA PRO A 72 -16.99 21.61 -9.60
C PRO A 72 -16.25 22.60 -10.51
N GLU A 73 -15.97 23.80 -10.02
CA GLU A 73 -15.26 24.84 -10.77
C GLU A 73 -13.80 24.44 -11.06
N VAL A 74 -13.13 23.84 -10.07
CA VAL A 74 -11.76 23.33 -10.26
C VAL A 74 -11.74 22.11 -11.18
N ARG A 75 -12.76 21.23 -11.10
CA ARG A 75 -12.89 20.10 -12.05
C ARG A 75 -12.99 20.60 -13.48
N GLN A 76 -13.81 21.62 -13.73
CA GLN A 76 -13.98 22.19 -15.07
C GLN A 76 -12.65 22.77 -15.60
N GLN A 77 -11.84 23.40 -14.75
CA GLN A 77 -10.51 23.89 -15.15
C GLN A 77 -9.56 22.73 -15.51
N VAL A 78 -9.62 21.62 -14.78
CA VAL A 78 -8.82 20.41 -15.08
C VAL A 78 -9.25 19.80 -16.41
N GLU A 79 -10.55 19.67 -16.66
CA GLU A 79 -11.09 19.17 -17.93
C GLU A 79 -10.65 20.04 -19.12
N GLN A 80 -10.70 21.37 -18.97
CA GLN A 80 -10.20 22.29 -19.99
C GLN A 80 -8.69 22.16 -20.21
N ALA A 81 -7.90 21.99 -19.15
CA ALA A 81 -6.44 21.86 -19.25
C ALA A 81 -6.00 20.53 -19.88
N VAL A 82 -6.77 19.46 -19.67
CA VAL A 82 -6.51 18.12 -20.22
C VAL A 82 -7.00 18.00 -21.68
N GLY A 83 -7.93 18.86 -22.11
CA GLY A 83 -8.40 18.93 -23.50
C GLY A 83 -9.23 17.71 -23.89
N GLU A 84 -8.73 16.90 -24.82
CA GLU A 84 -9.41 15.68 -25.30
C GLU A 84 -9.28 14.49 -24.33
N GLY A 85 -8.46 14.61 -23.29
CA GLY A 85 -8.31 13.55 -22.30
C GLY A 85 -9.53 13.41 -21.38
N LYS A 86 -9.67 12.21 -20.81
CA LYS A 86 -10.78 11.85 -19.93
C LYS A 86 -10.48 12.20 -18.48
N VAL A 87 -11.45 12.77 -17.77
CA VAL A 87 -11.34 13.12 -16.34
C VAL A 87 -12.39 12.37 -15.53
N GLY A 88 -11.92 11.55 -14.59
CA GLY A 88 -12.77 10.81 -13.65
C GLY A 88 -12.45 11.20 -12.21
N GLY A 89 -13.48 11.25 -11.36
CA GLY A 89 -13.33 11.41 -9.92
C GLY A 89 -12.79 10.15 -9.24
N ILE A 90 -11.93 10.34 -8.25
CA ILE A 90 -11.56 9.33 -7.26
C ILE A 90 -11.98 9.81 -5.87
N GLY A 91 -12.68 8.96 -5.13
CA GLY A 91 -13.18 9.27 -3.80
C GLY A 91 -12.85 8.17 -2.81
N SER A 92 -12.68 8.54 -1.54
CA SER A 92 -12.57 7.60 -0.44
C SER A 92 -13.47 8.02 0.72
N VAL A 93 -14.17 7.07 1.32
CA VAL A 93 -14.95 7.29 2.54
C VAL A 93 -14.63 6.21 3.57
N GLN A 94 -14.49 6.60 4.83
CA GLN A 94 -14.27 5.69 5.96
C GLN A 94 -15.53 5.66 6.81
N LEU A 95 -16.11 4.49 7.01
CA LEU A 95 -17.38 4.31 7.73
C LEU A 95 -17.44 2.96 8.45
N GLY A 96 -18.40 2.83 9.36
CA GLY A 96 -18.70 1.56 10.02
C GLY A 96 -19.70 0.74 9.21
N ALA A 97 -19.30 -0.45 8.75
CA ALA A 97 -20.20 -1.41 8.11
C ALA A 97 -20.80 -2.36 9.14
N ARG A 98 -22.07 -2.73 8.95
CA ARG A 98 -22.73 -3.82 9.68
C ARG A 98 -22.52 -5.12 8.92
N MET A 99 -22.31 -6.21 9.66
CA MET A 99 -22.16 -7.54 9.10
C MET A 99 -23.25 -8.44 9.68
N ASP A 100 -23.90 -9.19 8.80
CA ASP A 100 -24.92 -10.16 9.21
C ASP A 100 -24.32 -11.17 10.20
N GLY A 101 -25.06 -11.45 11.28
CA GLY A 101 -24.62 -12.35 12.35
C GLY A 101 -23.85 -11.68 13.50
N ARG A 102 -23.64 -10.36 13.49
CA ARG A 102 -23.11 -9.60 14.64
C ARG A 102 -24.15 -8.66 15.25
N ASP A 103 -23.91 -8.22 16.50
CA ASP A 103 -24.70 -7.14 17.11
C ASP A 103 -24.62 -5.88 16.22
N GLY A 104 -25.75 -5.21 15.99
CA GLY A 104 -25.83 -4.01 15.15
C GLY A 104 -25.03 -2.81 15.67
N ARG A 105 -24.53 -2.89 16.91
CA ARG A 105 -23.56 -1.95 17.50
C ARG A 105 -22.09 -2.32 17.26
N ASP A 106 -21.80 -3.55 16.84
CA ASP A 106 -20.46 -3.98 16.45
C ASP A 106 -20.20 -3.59 14.98
N LEU A 107 -19.78 -2.35 14.77
CA LEU A 107 -19.46 -1.82 13.45
C LEU A 107 -18.02 -2.20 13.06
N ILE A 108 -17.88 -2.75 11.86
CA ILE A 108 -16.58 -3.04 11.27
C ILE A 108 -16.07 -1.77 10.59
N PRO A 109 -14.85 -1.29 10.89
CA PRO A 109 -14.28 -0.16 10.16
C PRO A 109 -14.01 -0.58 8.70
N VAL A 110 -14.57 0.17 7.77
CA VAL A 110 -14.40 -0.05 6.33
C VAL A 110 -13.96 1.25 5.67
N ALA A 111 -12.96 1.14 4.79
CA ALA A 111 -12.59 2.18 3.84
C ALA A 111 -13.11 1.79 2.46
N LEU A 112 -14.02 2.58 1.92
CA LEU A 112 -14.57 2.42 0.57
C LEU A 112 -13.87 3.39 -0.36
N PHE A 113 -13.45 2.90 -1.53
CA PHE A 113 -12.91 3.71 -2.61
C PHE A 113 -13.85 3.64 -3.82
N GLY A 114 -14.19 4.79 -4.38
CA GLY A 114 -15.03 4.91 -5.57
C GLY A 114 -14.25 5.55 -6.71
N TYR A 115 -14.48 5.03 -7.92
CA TYR A 115 -13.91 5.56 -9.16
C TYR A 115 -15.05 5.88 -10.12
N GLU A 116 -15.03 7.10 -10.66
CA GLU A 116 -15.89 7.48 -11.78
C GLU A 116 -15.19 7.04 -13.07
N LEU A 117 -15.84 6.16 -13.83
CA LEU A 117 -15.37 5.78 -15.16
C LEU A 117 -15.63 6.95 -16.11
N ALA A 118 -14.56 7.43 -16.74
CA ALA A 118 -14.60 8.52 -17.72
C ALA A 118 -14.58 8.00 -19.16
#